data_AF-A0A0F9WYJ5-F1
#
_entry.id   AF-A0A0F9WYJ5-F1
#
_cell.length_a   1.000
_cell.length_b   1.000
_cell.length_c   1.000
_cell.angle_alpha   90.00
_cell.angle_beta   90.00
_cell.angle_gamma   90.00
#
_symmetry.space_group_name_H-M   'P 1'
#
loop_
_entity.id
_entity.type
_entity.pdbx_description
1 polymer ?
#
loop_
_entity_poly.entity_id
_entity_poly.type
_entity_poly.pdbx_seq_one_letter_code
_entity_poly.pdbx_strand_id
1 'polypeptide(L)' 'MVPYKNQGQDLEEFPNLRRWFDVVKSRPAVSKGLDIGKAEREKMNLATDANAQSVLFGQRARA' A
#
# COMPACT_ATOMS: atom_id res chain seq x y z
N MET A 1 -5.99 -4.28 -3.92
CA MET A 1 -5.17 -4.14 -2.69
C MET A 1 -5.89 -3.17 -1.76
N VAL A 2 -6.12 -3.55 -0.50
CA VAL A 2 -6.64 -2.64 0.52
C VAL A 2 -5.45 -2.25 1.40
N PRO A 3 -4.99 -0.98 1.37
CA PRO A 3 -3.65 -0.61 1.83
C PRO A 3 -3.36 -0.96 3.29
N TYR A 4 -4.37 -0.89 4.17
CA TYR A 4 -4.21 -1.16 5.61
C TYR A 4 -3.84 -2.63 5.91
N LYS A 5 -4.33 -3.60 5.13
CA LYS A 5 -4.05 -5.03 5.37
C LYS A 5 -2.58 -5.36 5.17
N ASN A 6 -1.95 -4.77 4.15
CA ASN A 6 -0.54 -4.98 3.87
C ASN A 6 0.37 -4.27 4.89
N GLN A 7 -0.21 -3.42 5.75
CA GLN A 7 0.47 -2.75 6.86
C GLN A 7 0.22 -3.46 8.20
N GLY A 8 -0.46 -4.62 8.19
CA GLY A 8 -0.78 -5.37 9.39
C GLY A 8 -1.88 -4.74 10.25
N GLN A 9 -2.65 -3.80 9.71
CA GLN A 9 -3.77 -3.19 10.45
C GLN A 9 -5.04 -4.02 10.29
N ASP A 10 -5.74 -4.29 11.39
CA ASP A 10 -7.11 -4.80 11.37
C ASP A 10 -8.08 -3.66 11.71
N LEU A 11 -8.92 -3.26 10.74
CA LEU A 11 -9.91 -2.22 10.97
C LEU A 11 -11.10 -2.69 11.81
N GLU A 12 -11.34 -4.00 11.92
CA GLU A 12 -12.45 -4.53 12.74
C GLU A 12 -12.22 -4.26 14.23
N GLU A 13 -10.97 -4.14 14.67
CA GLU A 13 -10.59 -3.75 16.03
C GLU A 13 -10.92 -2.28 16.35
N PHE A 14 -11.12 -1.44 15.31
CA PHE A 14 -11.30 0.01 15.44
C PHE A 14 -12.59 0.47 14.73
N PRO A 15 -13.78 0.25 15.31
CA PRO A 15 -15.06 0.46 14.61
C PRO A 15 -15.26 1.90 14.10
N ASN A 16 -14.78 2.90 14.85
CA ASN A 16 -14.84 4.29 14.43
C ASN A 16 -13.91 4.60 13.25
N LEU A 17 -12.72 4.00 13.23
CA LEU A 17 -11.78 4.13 12.12
C LEU A 17 -12.31 3.42 10.88
N ARG A 18 -12.87 2.21 11.04
CA ARG A 18 -13.51 1.46 9.96
C ARG A 18 -14.63 2.27 9.31
N ARG A 19 -15.55 2.82 10.11
CA ARG A 19 -16.64 3.67 9.62
C ARG A 19 -16.10 4.86 8.82
N TRP A 20 -15.12 5.57 9.36
CA TRP A 20 -14.49 6.70 8.66
C TRP A 20 -13.84 6.26 7.35
N PHE A 21 -13.10 5.15 7.37
CA PHE A 21 -12.40 4.63 6.20
C PHE A 21 -13.38 4.29 5.07
N ASP A 22 -14.47 3.59 5.39
CA ASP A 22 -15.50 3.20 4.41
C ASP A 22 -16.23 4.43 3.84
N VAL A 23 -16.52 5.44 4.68
CA VAL A 23 -17.12 6.70 4.23
C VAL A 23 -16.18 7.48 3.31
N VAL A 24 -14.89 7.58 3.63
CA VAL A 24 -13.93 8.31 2.79
C VAL A 24 -13.67 7.56 1.48
N LYS A 25 -13.50 6.24 1.54
CA LYS A 25 -13.22 5.39 0.37
C LYS A 25 -14.37 5.40 -0.64
N SER A 26 -15.62 5.50 -0.19
CA SER A 26 -16.81 5.55 -1.07
C SER A 26 -17.00 6.87 -1.81
N ARG A 27 -16.22 7.92 -1.49
CA ARG A 27 -16.31 9.21 -2.20
C ARG A 27 -15.83 9.03 -3.66
N PRO A 28 -16.58 9.50 -4.67
CA PRO A 28 -16.25 9.28 -6.08
C PRO A 28 -14.83 9.71 -6.48
N ALA A 29 -14.38 10.88 -6.00
CA ALA A 29 -13.03 11.38 -6.26
C ALA A 29 -11.94 10.49 -5.64
N VAL A 30 -12.19 9.93 -4.45
CA VAL A 30 -11.25 9.05 -3.76
C VAL A 30 -11.16 7.71 -4.49
N SER A 31 -12.29 7.10 -4.85
CA SER A 31 -12.30 5.86 -5.64
C SER A 31 -11.55 6.05 -6.96
N LYS A 32 -11.84 7.13 -7.70
CA LYS A 32 -11.13 7.43 -8.96
C LYS A 32 -9.62 7.58 -8.76
N GLY A 33 -9.19 8.27 -7.70
CA GLY A 33 -7.77 8.41 -7.37
C GLY A 33 -7.11 7.07 -7.02
N LEU A 34 -7.82 6.21 -6.27
CA LEU A 34 -7.35 4.86 -5.93
C LEU A 34 -7.22 3.97 -7.18
N ASP A 35 -8.14 4.09 -8.14
CA ASP A 35 -8.10 3.32 -9.38
C ASP A 35 -6.92 3.74 -10.26
N ILE A 36 -6.68 5.05 -10.41
CA ILE A 36 -5.50 5.59 -11.12
C ILE A 36 -4.20 5.10 -10.45
N GLY A 37 -4.13 5.22 -9.12
CA GLY A 37 -2.95 4.80 -8.35
C GLY A 37 -2.71 3.29 -8.31
N LYS A 38 -3.64 2.46 -8.83
CA LYS A 38 -3.45 1.00 -8.89
C LYS A 38 -2.25 0.66 -9.78
N ALA A 39 -2.17 1.22 -10.99
CA ALA A 39 -1.08 0.94 -11.92
C ALA A 39 0.29 1.36 -11.34
N GLU A 40 0.36 2.51 -10.67
CA GLU A 40 1.61 2.98 -10.05
C GLU A 40 2.06 2.08 -8.89
N ARG A 41 1.13 1.55 -8.08
CA ARG A 41 1.46 0.60 -7.01
C ARG A 41 2.00 -0.73 -7.54
N GLU A 42 1.46 -1.23 -8.66
CA GLU A 42 1.98 -2.46 -9.27
C GLU A 42 3.42 -2.29 -9.77
N LYS A 43 3.78 -1.13 -10.32
CA LYS A 43 5.17 -0.83 -10.72
C LYS A 43 6.14 -0.83 -9.54
N MET A 44 5.67 -0.51 -8.34
CA MET A 44 6.47 -0.47 -7.11
C MET A 44 6.45 -1.79 -6.34
N ASN A 45 5.99 -2.89 -6.96
CA ASN A 45 5.96 -4.19 -6.31
C ASN A 45 7.38 -4.75 -6.15
N LEU A 46 8.00 -4.40 -5.02
CA LEU A 46 9.35 -4.83 -4.68
C LEU A 46 9.49 -6.36 -4.65
N ALA A 47 8.42 -7.10 -4.33
CA ALA A 47 8.47 -8.57 -4.26
C ALA A 47 8.86 -9.22 -5.61
N THR A 48 8.60 -8.55 -6.73
CA THR A 48 8.91 -9.04 -8.07
C THR A 48 10.14 -8.37 -8.70
N ASP A 49 10.72 -7.36 -8.06
CA ASP A 49 11.87 -6.62 -8.59
C ASP A 49 13.16 -7.00 -7.85
N ALA A 50 13.86 -8.01 -8.38
CA ALA A 50 15.13 -8.49 -7.81
C ALA A 50 16.24 -7.44 -7.85
N ASN A 51 16.23 -6.53 -8.85
CA ASN A 51 17.22 -5.47 -8.94
C ASN A 51 17.00 -4.45 -7.81
N ALA A 52 15.76 -3.96 -7.65
CA ALA A 52 15.42 -3.05 -6.56
C ALA A 52 15.68 -3.68 -5.18
N GLN A 53 15.39 -4.98 -4.99
CA GLN A 53 15.73 -5.69 -3.76
C GLN A 53 17.25 -5.72 -3.50
N SER A 54 18.06 -5.98 -4.53
CA SER A 54 19.51 -6.00 -4.42
C SER A 54 20.07 -4.63 -4.02
N VAL A 55 19.54 -3.55 -4.59
CA VAL A 55 19.94 -2.18 -4.23
C VAL A 55 19.55 -1.85 -2.78
N LEU A 56 18.32 -2.17 -2.38
CA LEU A 56 17.79 -1.79 -1.06
C LEU A 56 18.33 -2.64 0.09
N PHE A 57 18.61 -3.92 -0.13
CA PHE A 57 18.96 -4.87 0.94
C PHE A 57 20.32 -5.56 0.74
N GLY A 58 20.93 -5.45 -0.44
CA GLY A 58 22.22 -6.06 -0.77
C GLY A 58 23.42 -5.13 -0.57
N GLN A 59 23.21 -3.83 -0.30
CA GLN A 59 24.30 -2.91 0.01
C GLN A 59 24.92 -3.23 1.36
N ARG A 60 26.20 -3.62 1.35
CA ARG A 60 27.04 -3.74 2.55
C ARG A 60 28.03 -2.58 2.55
N ALA A 61 28.18 -1.91 3.69
CA ALA A 61 29.31 -1.01 3.89
C ALA A 61 30.59 -1.83 3.66
N ARG A 62 31.54 -1.31 2.86
CA ARG A 62 32.82 -1.98 2.64
C ARG A 62 33.48 -2.21 4.00
N ALA A 63 33.85 -3.46 4.30
CA ALA A 63 34.81 -3.78 5.36
C ALA A 63 36.22 -3.42 4.88
#